data_AF-A0A3B4WSI0-F1
#
_entry.id   AF-A0A3B4WSI0-F1
#
_cell.length_a   1.000
_cell.length_b   1.000
_cell.length_c   1.000
_cell.angle_alpha   90.00
_cell.angle_beta   90.00
_cell.angle_gamma   90.00
#
_symmetry.space_group_name_H-M   'P 1'
#
loop_
_entity.id
_entity.type
_entity.pdbx_description
1 polymer ?
#
loop_
_entity_poly.entity_id
_entity_poly.type
_entity_poly.pdbx_seq_one_letter_code
_entity_poly.pdbx_strand_id
1 'polypeptide(L)' 'LPEEEKEKKLSACSRHRFLYIPPCTPENFWEVGFPSTQTCIERGYIKEEKNPQVRSRRRLPLNAFFSPKQERNQQS' A
#
# COMPACT_ATOMS: atom_id res chain seq x y z
N LEU A 1 -32.10 -4.72 -4.22
CA LEU A 1 -32.00 -5.48 -2.95
C LEU A 1 -32.48 -4.57 -1.85
N PRO A 2 -33.53 -4.96 -1.10
CA PRO A 2 -33.94 -4.23 0.09
C PRO A 2 -32.75 -4.05 1.04
N GLU A 3 -32.71 -2.92 1.73
CA GLU A 3 -31.54 -2.43 2.48
C GLU A 3 -31.08 -3.41 3.56
N GLU A 4 -32.04 -4.07 4.21
CA GLU A 4 -31.83 -5.08 5.25
C GLU A 4 -31.13 -6.36 4.72
N GLU A 5 -31.46 -6.81 3.50
CA GLU A 5 -30.75 -7.96 2.89
C GLU A 5 -29.33 -7.59 2.48
N LYS A 6 -29.09 -6.31 2.18
CA LYS A 6 -27.78 -5.79 1.82
C LYS A 6 -26.85 -5.80 3.03
N GLU A 7 -27.32 -5.35 4.20
CA GLU A 7 -26.56 -5.41 5.46
C GLU A 7 -26.24 -6.84 5.91
N LYS A 8 -27.22 -7.76 5.80
CA LYS A 8 -27.01 -9.18 6.11
C LYS A 8 -25.95 -9.82 5.21
N LYS A 9 -25.93 -9.48 3.91
CA LYS A 9 -24.91 -9.98 2.99
C LYS A 9 -23.54 -9.34 3.26
N LEU A 10 -23.49 -8.04 3.55
CA LEU A 10 -22.24 -7.32 3.86
C LEU A 10 -21.56 -7.85 5.13
N SER A 11 -22.32 -8.15 6.18
CA SER A 11 -21.79 -8.75 7.41
C SER A 11 -21.35 -10.21 7.22
N ALA A 12 -22.03 -10.96 6.35
CA ALA A 12 -21.67 -12.34 6.03
C ALA A 12 -20.48 -12.47 5.04
N CYS A 13 -20.10 -11.39 4.34
CA CYS A 13 -19.06 -11.43 3.30
C CYS A 13 -17.65 -11.79 3.80
N SER A 14 -17.40 -11.86 5.11
CA SER A 14 -16.13 -12.37 5.63
C SER A 14 -16.28 -12.93 7.04
N ARG A 15 -16.35 -14.27 7.16
CA ARG A 15 -16.41 -14.97 8.47
C ARG A 15 -15.27 -14.58 9.40
N HIS A 16 -14.09 -14.31 8.85
CA HIS A 16 -12.93 -13.89 9.63
C HIS A 16 -13.08 -12.46 10.16
N ARG A 17 -13.45 -11.48 9.33
CA ARG A 17 -13.66 -10.10 9.81
C ARG A 17 -14.87 -9.97 10.74
N PHE A 18 -15.86 -10.84 10.62
CA PHE A 18 -17.00 -10.91 11.54
C PHE A 18 -16.57 -11.33 12.96
N LEU A 19 -15.71 -12.36 13.07
CA LEU A 19 -15.22 -12.85 14.36
C LEU A 19 -14.05 -12.04 14.91
N TYR A 20 -13.22 -11.49 14.02
CA TYR A 20 -12.01 -10.75 14.32
C TYR A 20 -12.14 -9.36 13.70
N ILE A 21 -12.98 -8.53 14.32
CA ILE A 21 -13.12 -7.13 13.93
C ILE A 21 -11.80 -6.44 14.29
N PRO A 22 -11.03 -5.94 13.30
CA PRO A 22 -9.84 -5.18 13.62
C PRO A 22 -10.25 -3.91 14.38
N PRO A 23 -9.47 -3.47 15.38
CA PRO A 23 -9.75 -2.20 16.05
C PRO A 23 -9.81 -1.07 15.01
N CYS A 24 -10.66 -0.07 15.26
CA CYS A 24 -10.63 1.14 14.45
C CYS A 24 -9.22 1.72 14.45
N THR A 25 -8.87 2.38 13.35
CA THR A 25 -7.63 3.14 13.25
C THR A 25 -7.56 4.11 14.44
N PRO A 26 -6.50 4.05 15.27
CA PRO A 26 -6.34 4.93 16.41
C PRO A 26 -6.43 6.40 16.00
N GLU A 27 -6.86 7.24 16.95
CA GLU A 27 -6.72 8.68 16.84
C GLU A 27 -5.24 8.99 16.52
N ASN A 28 -5.00 9.80 15.49
CA ASN A 28 -3.68 10.19 15.01
C ASN A 28 -2.85 9.11 14.28
N PHE A 29 -3.39 7.91 13.98
CA PHE A 29 -2.61 6.89 13.25
C PHE A 29 -2.14 7.35 11.85
N TRP A 30 -2.97 8.16 11.18
CA TRP A 30 -2.64 8.80 9.91
C TRP A 30 -2.13 10.24 10.05
N GLU A 31 -2.02 10.74 11.28
CA GLU A 31 -1.27 11.96 11.55
C GLU A 31 0.20 11.61 11.45
N VAL A 32 0.63 11.60 10.21
CA VAL A 32 2.04 11.59 9.92
C VAL A 32 2.59 12.90 10.49
N GLY A 33 3.41 12.81 11.54
CA GLY A 33 4.18 13.94 12.08
C GLY A 33 5.23 14.47 11.10
N PHE A 34 5.00 14.32 9.80
CA PHE A 34 5.82 14.91 8.78
C PHE A 34 5.61 16.42 8.83
N PRO A 35 6.72 17.18 8.86
CA PRO A 35 6.62 18.62 8.79
C PRO A 35 5.89 19.01 7.51
N SER A 36 5.18 20.13 7.54
CA SER A 36 4.66 20.73 6.30
C SER A 36 5.80 20.88 5.27
N THR A 37 5.47 20.93 3.98
CA THR A 37 6.47 21.19 2.93
C THR A 37 7.31 22.43 3.26
N GLN A 38 6.67 23.49 3.78
CA GLN A 38 7.33 24.71 4.24
C GLN A 38 8.35 24.43 5.35
N THR A 39 7.95 23.71 6.40
CA THR A 39 8.86 23.34 7.50
C THR A 39 9.97 22.39 7.01
N CYS A 40 9.71 21.54 6.02
CA CYS A 40 10.73 20.70 5.40
C CYS A 40 11.76 21.52 4.61
N ILE A 41 11.35 22.61 3.97
CA ILE A 41 12.25 23.56 3.28
C ILE A 41 13.11 24.31 4.31
N GLU A 42 12.48 24.88 5.35
CA GLU A 42 13.17 25.64 6.41
C GLU A 42 14.21 24.79 7.16
N ARG A 43 13.90 23.50 7.40
CA ARG A 43 14.83 22.54 8.02
C ARG A 43 15.89 22.01 7.06
N GLY A 44 15.83 22.36 5.77
CA GLY A 44 16.78 21.94 4.75
C GLY A 44 16.61 20.52 4.23
N TYR A 45 15.47 19.86 4.51
CA TYR A 45 15.16 18.51 3.98
C TYR A 45 14.82 18.55 2.49
N ILE A 46 14.24 19.65 2.01
CA ILE A 46 13.87 19.87 0.61
C ILE A 46 14.66 21.08 0.10
N LYS A 47 15.39 20.90 -1.00
CA LYS A 47 16.03 21.99 -1.74
C LYS A 47 15.18 22.35 -2.95
N GLU A 48 14.74 23.59 -3.03
CA GLU A 48 14.04 24.10 -4.21
C GLU A 48 15.07 24.42 -5.30
N GLU A 49 15.28 23.47 -6.22
CA GLU A 49 16.13 23.69 -7.40
C GLU A 49 15.32 24.37 -8.52
N LYS A 50 15.84 25.48 -9.06
CA LYS A 50 15.21 26.22 -10.18
C LYS A 50 15.14 25.40 -11.49
N ASN A 51 15.98 24.37 -11.63
CA ASN A 51 15.97 23.44 -12.75
C ASN A 51 16.13 22.00 -12.21
N PRO A 52 15.05 21.39 -11.71
CA PRO A 52 15.14 20.06 -11.11
C PRO A 52 15.56 19.05 -12.18
N GLN A 53 16.58 18.24 -11.87
CA GLN A 53 16.96 17.12 -12.73
C GLN A 53 15.75 16.21 -12.93
N VAL A 54 15.30 16.07 -14.19
CA VAL A 54 14.19 15.18 -14.52
C VAL A 54 14.63 13.76 -14.19
N ARG A 55 14.10 13.18 -13.11
CA ARG A 55 14.35 11.76 -12.80
C ARG A 55 13.87 10.95 -14.00
N SER A 56 14.78 10.24 -14.64
CA SER A 56 14.45 9.37 -15.75
C SER A 56 13.53 8.26 -15.25
N ARG A 57 12.23 8.38 -15.53
CA ARG A 57 11.32 7.25 -15.38
C ARG A 57 11.75 6.19 -16.37
N ARG A 58 11.92 4.96 -15.88
CA ARG A 58 12.27 3.82 -16.73
C ARG A 58 11.14 3.65 -17.75
N ARG A 59 11.45 3.86 -19.03
CA ARG A 59 10.48 3.74 -20.12
C ARG A 59 10.31 2.29 -20.60
N LEU A 60 11.29 1.44 -20.29
CA LEU A 60 11.27 0.02 -20.68
C LEU A 60 10.83 -0.88 -19.51
N PRO A 61 10.09 -1.96 -19.82
CA PRO A 61 9.77 -2.99 -18.84
C PRO A 61 11.04 -3.66 -18.31
N LEU A 62 10.99 -4.10 -17.05
CA LEU A 62 12.06 -4.89 -16.46
C LEU A 62 12.03 -6.30 -17.04
N ASN A 63 13.06 -6.69 -17.78
CA ASN A 63 13.27 -8.08 -18.17
C ASN A 63 13.80 -8.86 -16.95
N ALA A 64 12.92 -9.51 -16.22
CA ALA A 64 13.29 -10.41 -15.13
C ALA A 64 13.67 -11.77 -15.71
N PHE A 65 14.92 -12.18 -15.54
CA PHE A 65 15.37 -13.53 -15.85
C PHE A 65 15.11 -14.41 -14.62
N PHE A 66 14.01 -15.16 -14.63
CA PHE A 66 13.73 -16.14 -13.58
C PHE A 66 14.49 -17.44 -13.86
N SER A 67 15.16 -17.99 -12.85
CA SER A 67 15.74 -19.33 -12.95
C SER A 67 14.62 -20.38 -12.98
N PRO A 68 14.72 -21.43 -13.83
CA PRO A 68 13.76 -22.52 -13.83
C PRO A 68 13.68 -23.19 -12.46
N LYS A 69 12.46 -23.49 -12.01
CA LYS A 69 12.23 -24.22 -10.77
C LYS A 69 12.64 -25.68 -10.97
N GLN A 70 13.53 -26.22 -10.14
CA GLN A 70 13.82 -27.66 -10.13
C GLN A 70 12.54 -28.44 -9.77
N GLU A 71 12.05 -29.26 -10.69
CA GLU A 71 11.00 -30.23 -10.41
C GLU A 71 11.58 -31.32 -9.51
N ARG A 72 11.19 -31.31 -8.23
CA ARG A 72 11.43 -32.46 -7.35
C ARG A 72 10.42 -33.53 -7.73
N ASN A 73 10.85 -34.48 -8.57
CA ASN A 73 10.14 -35.73 -8.78
C ASN A 73 9.90 -36.41 -7.43
N GLN A 74 8.65 -36.44 -6.99
CA GLN A 74 8.22 -37.30 -5.90
C GLN A 74 7.55 -38.52 -6.54
N GLN A 75 8.38 -39.51 -6.86
CA GLN A 75 7.94 -40.91 -7.00
C GLN A 75 7.84 -41.49 -5.60
N SER A 76 6.63 -41.95 -5.24
CA SER A 76 6.33 -43.18 -4.49
C SER A 76 4.86 -43.18 -4.09
#